data_AF-X1SS16-F1
#
_entry.id   AF-X1SS16-F1
#
_cell.length_a   1.000
_cell.length_b   1.000
_cell.length_c   1.000
_cell.angle_alpha   90.00
_cell.angle_beta   90.00
_cell.angle_gamma   90.00
#
_symmetry.space_group_name_H-M   'P 1'
#
loop_
_entity.id
_entity.type
_entity.pdbx_description
1 polymer ?
#
loop_
_entity_poly.entity_id
_entity_poly.type
_entity_poly.pdbx_seq_one_letter_code
_entity_poly.pdbx_strand_id
1 'polypeptide(L)'
;MNIAIAGLIRDAGFNRWKGHDMQVRPYDNEEQGIDRVIRSILSWEACAQASQKLDKEQLMKYLADRETAKAEDIMREALINAQTYFNRMYKE
;
A
#
# COMPACT_ATOMS: atom_id res chain seq x y z
N MET A 1 -2.63 -1.62 6.10
CA MET A 1 -1.92 -0.51 6.77
C MET A 1 -1.25 0.44 5.77
N ASN A 2 -0.36 -0.04 4.88
CA ASN A 2 0.38 0.83 3.95
C ASN A 2 -0.48 1.75 3.06
N ILE A 3 -1.64 1.27 2.58
CA ILE A 3 -2.59 2.10 1.81
C ILE A 3 -3.04 3.33 2.62
N ALA A 4 -3.37 3.14 3.91
CA ALA A 4 -3.81 4.23 4.77
C ALA A 4 -2.66 5.22 5.04
N ILE A 5 -1.45 4.72 5.35
CA ILE A 5 -0.26 5.54 5.56
C ILE A 5 0.05 6.38 4.30
N ALA A 6 0.02 5.77 3.12
CA ALA A 6 0.31 6.46 1.88
C ALA A 6 -0.73 7.57 1.58
N GLY A 7 -2.01 7.32 1.87
CA GLY A 7 -3.06 8.33 1.80
C GLY A 7 -2.80 9.50 2.75
N LEU A 8 -2.49 9.22 4.03
CA LEU A 8 -2.20 10.24 5.03
C LEU A 8 -0.95 11.08 4.69
N ILE A 9 0.13 10.44 4.24
CA ILE A 9 1.35 11.14 3.81
C ILE A 9 1.06 12.09 2.65
N ARG A 10 0.24 11.66 1.68
CA ARG A 10 -0.18 12.51 0.56
C ARG A 10 -1.05 13.67 1.05
N ASP A 11 -2.07 13.41 1.86
CA ASP A 11 -2.98 14.42 2.39
C ASP A 11 -2.23 15.49 3.22
N ALA A 12 -1.15 15.07 3.90
CA ALA A 12 -0.26 15.97 4.65
C ALA A 12 0.70 16.78 3.77
N GLY A 13 0.72 16.57 2.43
CA GLY A 13 1.62 17.27 1.52
C GLY A 13 3.10 16.92 1.71
N PHE A 14 3.41 15.75 2.28
CA PHE A 14 4.79 15.35 2.54
C PHE A 14 5.57 15.13 1.23
N ASN A 15 6.57 15.97 0.99
CA ASN A 15 7.39 15.98 -0.22
C ASN A 15 8.88 15.75 0.08
N ARG A 16 9.18 14.69 0.85
CA ARG A 16 10.55 14.27 1.16
C ARG A 16 10.73 12.78 0.93
N TRP A 17 11.94 12.31 1.19
CA TRP A 17 12.36 10.93 0.96
C TRP A 17 11.60 9.97 1.89
N LYS A 18 11.17 8.84 1.33
CA LYS A 18 10.48 7.76 2.04
C LYS A 18 11.44 6.58 2.11
N GLY A 19 11.96 6.29 3.29
CA GLY A 19 12.88 5.17 3.50
C GLY A 19 12.14 3.84 3.61
N HIS A 20 12.69 2.81 2.99
CA HIS A 20 12.27 1.43 3.22
C HIS A 20 13.16 0.82 4.29
N ASP A 21 12.64 0.74 5.52
CA ASP A 21 13.31 -0.01 6.58
C ASP A 21 13.06 -1.51 6.36
N MET A 22 13.94 -2.11 5.56
CA MET A 22 13.86 -3.52 5.23
C MET A 22 15.24 -4.16 5.20
N GLN A 23 15.26 -5.45 5.51
CA GLN A 23 16.45 -6.28 5.43
C GLN A 23 16.19 -7.48 4.52
N VAL A 24 17.18 -7.80 3.67
CA VAL A 24 17.25 -9.08 2.97
C VAL A 24 17.36 -10.22 3.98
N ARG A 25 16.84 -11.40 3.65
CA ARG A 25 16.90 -12.54 4.57
C ARG A 25 18.32 -13.11 4.60
N PRO A 26 18.75 -13.70 5.73
CA PRO A 26 20.09 -14.31 5.82
C PRO A 26 20.33 -15.44 4.81
N TYR A 27 19.26 -16.02 4.26
CA TYR A 27 19.29 -17.12 3.31
C TYR A 27 18.93 -16.70 1.87
N ASP A 28 18.72 -15.40 1.61
CA ASP A 28 18.57 -14.90 0.24
C ASP A 28 19.94 -14.92 -0.44
N ASN A 29 20.02 -15.41 -1.67
CA ASN A 29 21.16 -15.12 -2.54
C ASN A 29 21.08 -13.67 -3.06
N GLU A 30 22.08 -13.23 -3.83
CA GLU A 30 22.13 -11.86 -4.36
C GLU A 30 20.87 -11.49 -5.17
N GLU A 31 20.45 -12.36 -6.09
CA GLU A 31 19.27 -12.14 -6.94
C GLU A 31 17.98 -12.05 -6.12
N GLN A 32 17.80 -12.97 -5.17
CA GLN A 32 16.64 -12.97 -4.26
C GLN A 32 16.61 -11.73 -3.38
N GLY A 33 17.78 -11.28 -2.90
CA GLY A 33 17.92 -10.08 -2.10
C GLY A 33 17.54 -8.82 -2.88
N ILE A 34 18.02 -8.71 -4.12
CA ILE A 34 17.67 -7.61 -5.04
C ILE A 34 16.18 -7.63 -5.35
N ASP A 35 15.63 -8.78 -5.74
CA ASP A 35 14.20 -8.94 -6.05
C ASP A 35 13.33 -8.54 -4.86
N ARG A 36 13.73 -8.90 -3.63
CA ARG A 36 13.03 -8.51 -2.41
C ARG A 36 12.96 -6.98 -2.24
N VAL A 37 14.05 -6.26 -2.52
CA VAL A 37 14.09 -4.79 -2.44
C VAL A 37 13.17 -4.18 -3.50
N ILE A 38 13.25 -4.67 -4.75
CA ILE A 38 12.37 -4.24 -5.85
C ILE A 38 10.90 -4.41 -5.46
N ARG A 39 10.52 -5.60 -4.96
CA ARG A 39 9.14 -5.87 -4.53
C ARG A 39 8.68 -4.95 -3.40
N SER A 40 9.56 -4.59 -2.47
CA SER A 40 9.21 -3.67 -1.37
C SER A 40 8.87 -2.29 -1.90
N ILE A 41 9.70 -1.74 -2.80
CA ILE A 41 9.49 -0.44 -3.44
C ILE A 41 8.18 -0.46 -4.25
N LEU A 42 7.99 -1.46 -5.11
CA LEU A 42 6.78 -1.57 -5.92
C LEU A 42 5.52 -1.80 -5.09
N SER A 43 5.61 -2.52 -3.97
CA SER A 43 4.48 -2.69 -3.04
C SER A 43 4.06 -1.36 -2.42
N TRP A 44 5.02 -0.51 -2.06
CA TRP A 44 4.73 0.85 -1.60
C TRP A 44 4.06 1.69 -2.68
N GLU A 45 4.61 1.72 -3.89
CA GLU A 45 4.02 2.47 -5.01
C GLU A 45 2.60 2.00 -5.34
N ALA A 46 2.36 0.69 -5.29
CA ALA A 46 1.03 0.11 -5.50
C ALA A 46 0.04 0.54 -4.42
N CYS A 47 0.46 0.54 -3.16
CA CYS A 47 -0.36 1.03 -2.05
C CYS A 47 -0.62 2.54 -2.18
N ALA A 48 0.37 3.32 -2.61
CA ALA A 48 0.25 4.75 -2.83
C ALA A 48 -0.77 5.06 -3.95
N GLN A 49 -0.73 4.34 -5.06
CA GLN A 49 -1.74 4.46 -6.12
C GLN A 49 -3.14 4.03 -5.63
N ALA A 50 -3.26 2.90 -4.94
CA ALA A 50 -4.54 2.44 -4.40
C ALA A 50 -5.15 3.44 -3.41
N SER A 51 -4.33 4.10 -2.60
CA SER A 51 -4.79 5.11 -1.64
C SER A 51 -5.41 6.36 -2.29
N GLN A 52 -5.18 6.60 -3.58
CA GLN A 52 -5.78 7.73 -4.32
C GLN A 52 -7.25 7.47 -4.66
N LYS A 53 -7.65 6.20 -4.74
CA LYS A 53 -9.01 5.77 -5.07
C LYS A 53 -9.84 5.36 -3.85
N LEU A 54 -9.26 5.40 -2.66
CA LEU A 54 -9.94 5.02 -1.42
C LEU A 54 -10.98 6.08 -1.06
N ASP A 55 -12.25 5.70 -0.97
CA ASP A 55 -13.32 6.55 -0.44
C ASP A 55 -13.17 6.70 1.08
N LYS A 56 -12.36 7.68 1.48
CA LYS A 56 -12.03 7.96 2.88
C LYS A 56 -13.24 8.45 3.67
N GLU A 57 -14.12 9.24 3.04
CA GLU A 57 -15.29 9.80 3.72
C GLU A 57 -16.26 8.67 4.09
N GLN A 58 -16.57 7.80 3.14
CA GLN A 58 -17.46 6.66 3.37
C GLN A 58 -16.85 5.65 4.34
N LEU A 59 -15.54 5.41 4.26
CA LEU A 59 -14.81 4.58 5.22
C LEU A 59 -14.94 5.12 6.65
N MET A 60 -14.67 6.42 6.85
CA MET A 60 -14.76 7.05 8.17
C MET A 60 -16.19 7.04 8.72
N LYS A 61 -17.19 7.22 7.85
CA LYS A 61 -18.61 7.08 8.22
C LYS A 61 -18.92 5.68 8.74
N TYR A 62 -18.56 4.63 8.00
CA TYR A 62 -18.80 3.24 8.46
C TYR A 62 -18.06 2.92 9.77
N LEU A 63 -16.84 3.44 9.95
CA LEU A 63 -16.12 3.26 11.20
C LEU A 63 -16.79 3.98 12.38
N ALA A 64 -17.29 5.20 12.18
CA ALA A 64 -18.01 5.96 13.21
C ALA A 64 -19.31 5.25 13.64
N ASP A 65 -20.03 4.68 12.68
CA ASP A 65 -21.29 3.95 12.89
C ASP A 65 -21.07 2.49 13.36
N ARG A 66 -19.81 2.08 13.54
CA ARG A 66 -19.40 0.71 13.91
C ARG A 66 -19.85 -0.38 12.90
N GLU A 67 -20.06 0.00 11.65
CA GLU A 67 -20.38 -0.91 10.54
C GLU A 67 -19.09 -1.56 9.99
N THR A 68 -18.37 -2.31 10.84
CA THR A 68 -17.02 -2.80 10.54
C THR A 68 -16.94 -3.66 9.27
N ALA A 69 -17.96 -4.48 8.99
CA ALA A 69 -17.99 -5.31 7.79
C ALA A 69 -17.93 -4.48 6.49
N LYS A 70 -18.64 -3.35 6.44
CA LYS A 70 -18.61 -2.47 5.26
C LYS A 70 -17.30 -1.69 5.16
N ALA A 71 -16.72 -1.30 6.28
CA ALA A 71 -15.38 -0.72 6.32
C ALA A 71 -14.32 -1.71 5.80
N GLU A 72 -14.44 -2.99 6.17
CA GLU A 72 -13.58 -4.06 5.68
C GLU A 72 -13.77 -4.29 4.17
N ASP A 73 -14.99 -4.21 3.65
CA ASP A 73 -15.26 -4.34 2.20
C ASP A 73 -14.52 -3.26 1.40
N ILE A 74 -14.58 -1.99 1.84
CA ILE A 74 -13.83 -0.88 1.21
C ILE A 74 -12.32 -1.16 1.25
N MET A 75 -11.79 -1.58 2.40
CA MET A 75 -10.36 -1.86 2.54
C MET A 75 -9.92 -3.07 1.71
N ARG A 76 -10.79 -4.07 1.54
CA ARG A 76 -10.55 -5.25 0.71
C ARG A 76 -10.47 -4.88 -0.76
N GLU A 77 -11.37 -4.04 -1.24
CA GLU A 77 -11.32 -3.52 -2.61
C GLU A 77 -10.03 -2.73 -2.86
N ALA A 78 -9.66 -1.85 -1.94
CA ALA A 78 -8.40 -1.11 -2.02
C ALA A 78 -7.17 -2.03 -2.06
N LEU A 79 -7.19 -3.15 -1.31
CA LEU A 79 -6.14 -4.17 -1.34
C LEU A 79 -6.06 -4.88 -2.70
N ILE A 80 -7.20 -5.25 -3.29
CA ILE A 80 -7.26 -5.85 -4.63
C ILE A 80 -6.68 -4.89 -5.68
N ASN A 81 -7.02 -3.60 -5.58
CA ASN A 81 -6.47 -2.57 -6.45
C ASN A 81 -4.96 -2.46 -6.30
N ALA A 82 -4.43 -2.42 -5.07
CA ALA A 82 -2.99 -2.43 -4.82
C ALA A 82 -2.32 -3.67 -5.44
N GLN A 83 -2.90 -4.86 -5.27
CA GLN A 83 -2.36 -6.08 -5.88
C GLN A 83 -2.31 -5.99 -7.41
N THR A 84 -3.34 -5.41 -8.02
CA THR A 84 -3.43 -5.23 -9.48
C THR A 84 -2.36 -4.27 -9.98
N TYR A 85 -2.16 -3.14 -9.30
CA TYR A 85 -1.08 -2.19 -9.61
C TYR A 85 0.30 -2.81 -9.47
N PHE A 86 0.53 -3.54 -8.39
CA PHE A 86 1.79 -4.26 -8.17
C PHE A 86 2.07 -5.25 -9.30
N ASN A 87 1.09 -6.09 -9.65
CA ASN A 87 1.22 -7.09 -10.71
C ASN A 87 1.54 -6.46 -12.07
N ARG A 88 1.02 -5.27 -12.34
CA ARG A 88 1.35 -4.52 -13.55
C ARG A 88 2.80 -4.04 -13.51
N MET A 89 3.18 -3.29 -12.48
CA MET A 89 4.52 -2.71 -12.39
C MET A 89 5.63 -3.76 -12.30
N TYR A 90 5.36 -4.91 -11.68
CA TYR A 90 6.35 -5.99 -11.57
C TYR A 90 6.54 -6.80 -12.87
N LYS A 91 5.63 -6.66 -13.84
CA LYS A 91 5.72 -7.32 -15.16
C LYS A 91 6.31 -6.40 -16.24
N GLU A 92 6.39 -5.10 -15.96
CA GLU A 92 7.04 -4.09 -16.81
C GLU A 92 8.56 -4.18 -16.65
#